data_AF-A0A4S0Q529-F1
#
_entry.id   AF-A0A4S0Q529-F1
#
_cell.length_a   1.000
_cell.length_b   1.000
_cell.length_c   1.000
_cell.angle_alpha   90.00
_cell.angle_beta   90.00
_cell.angle_gamma   90.00
#
_symmetry.space_group_name_H-M   'P 1'
#
loop_
_entity.id
_entity.type
_entity.pdbx_description
1 polymer ?
#
loop_
_entity_poly.entity_id
_entity_poly.type
_entity_poly.pdbx_seq_one_letter_code
_entity_poly.pdbx_strand_id
1 'polypeptide(L)'
;KDWEVPQIPEWGEANKPKAIEFLRLLDRELADREFAAGDTYSVADITGLIAIDFMKPARIKVPEDCANVLRWHSALSSRPSAAA
;
A
#
# COMPACT_ATOMS: atom_id res chain seq x y z
N LYS A 1 -14.38 -6.78 -20.47
CA LYS A 1 -15.37 -6.69 -19.37
C LYS A 1 -15.52 -8.02 -18.64
N ASP A 2 -14.70 -9.02 -18.98
CA ASP A 2 -14.57 -10.27 -18.23
C ASP A 2 -13.09 -10.41 -17.88
N TRP A 3 -12.72 -9.98 -16.67
CA TRP A 3 -11.34 -10.14 -16.19
C TRP A 3 -11.17 -11.56 -15.65
N GLU A 4 -11.95 -11.91 -14.63
CA GLU A 4 -11.95 -13.24 -14.02
C GLU A 4 -13.38 -13.78 -13.95
N VAL A 5 -13.59 -14.99 -14.49
CA VAL A 5 -14.86 -15.72 -14.45
C VAL A 5 -14.59 -17.16 -13.97
N PRO A 6 -15.15 -17.59 -12.82
CA PRO A 6 -15.96 -16.78 -11.90
C PRO A 6 -15.09 -15.80 -11.10
N GLN A 7 -15.64 -14.62 -10.79
CA GLN A 7 -15.17 -13.84 -9.65
C GLN A 7 -15.50 -14.63 -8.38
N ILE A 8 -14.57 -14.71 -7.42
CA ILE A 8 -14.75 -15.42 -6.15
C ILE A 8 -14.68 -14.39 -4.99
N PRO A 9 -15.82 -13.81 -4.57
CA PRO A 9 -15.85 -12.79 -3.51
C PRO A 9 -15.23 -13.23 -2.19
N GLU A 10 -15.43 -14.50 -1.83
CA GLU A 10 -14.94 -15.10 -0.58
C GLU A 10 -13.41 -15.08 -0.51
N TRP A 11 -12.74 -15.21 -1.66
CA TRP A 11 -11.29 -15.11 -1.74
C TRP A 11 -10.83 -13.67 -1.46
N GLY A 12 -11.54 -12.67 -1.98
CA GLY A 12 -11.27 -11.27 -1.69
C GLY A 12 -11.37 -10.98 -0.19
N GLU A 13 -12.47 -11.39 0.44
CA GLU A 13 -12.68 -11.20 1.88
C GLU A 13 -11.62 -11.92 2.73
N ALA A 14 -11.25 -13.15 2.38
CA ALA A 14 -10.22 -13.92 3.07
C ALA A 14 -8.81 -13.29 2.98
N ASN A 15 -8.53 -12.46 1.97
CA ASN A 15 -7.24 -11.80 1.80
C ASN A 15 -7.16 -10.40 2.42
N LYS A 16 -8.28 -9.75 2.75
CA LYS A 16 -8.25 -8.41 3.38
C LYS A 16 -7.40 -8.35 4.65
N PRO A 17 -7.46 -9.31 5.59
CA PRO A 17 -6.60 -9.28 6.79
C PRO A 17 -5.11 -9.31 6.45
N LYS A 18 -4.71 -10.02 5.39
CA LYS A 18 -3.30 -10.11 4.96
C LYS A 18 -2.76 -8.76 4.50
N ALA A 19 -3.59 -7.92 3.86
CA ALA A 19 -3.20 -6.57 3.49
C ALA A 19 -2.89 -5.72 4.75
N ILE A 20 -3.70 -5.86 5.81
CA ILE A 20 -3.48 -5.17 7.09
C ILE A 20 -2.21 -5.67 7.79
N GLU A 21 -1.99 -6.99 7.80
CA GLU A 21 -0.77 -7.58 8.35
C GLU A 21 0.48 -7.10 7.61
N PHE A 22 0.40 -7.02 6.27
CA PHE A 22 1.48 -6.49 5.46
C PHE A 22 1.73 -5.00 5.73
N LEU A 23 0.68 -4.18 5.88
CA LEU A 23 0.84 -2.77 6.26
C LEU A 23 1.60 -2.62 7.57
N ARG A 24 1.31 -3.44 8.58
CA ARG A 24 2.05 -3.43 9.85
C ARG A 24 3.48 -3.93 9.71
N LEU A 25 3.76 -4.83 8.76
CA LEU A 25 5.13 -5.22 8.44
C LEU A 25 5.88 -4.07 7.77
N LEU A 26 5.30 -3.47 6.75
CA LEU A 26 5.86 -2.33 6.05
C LEU A 26 6.09 -1.15 6.99
N ASP A 27 5.16 -0.90 7.92
CA ASP A 27 5.29 0.16 8.92
C ASP A 27 6.51 0.01 9.82
N ARG A 28 6.81 -1.23 10.26
CA ARG A 28 8.03 -1.51 11.03
C ARG A 28 9.28 -1.30 10.19
N GLU A 29 9.28 -1.75 8.93
CA GLU A 29 10.44 -1.57 8.05
C GLU A 29 10.69 -0.09 7.71
N LEU A 30 9.64 0.71 7.61
CA LEU A 30 9.69 2.15 7.33
C LEU A 30 9.99 3.01 8.58
N ALA A 31 10.09 2.40 9.77
CA ALA A 31 10.48 3.11 10.99
C ALA A 31 11.91 3.66 10.88
N ASP A 32 12.81 2.87 10.28
CA ASP A 32 14.23 3.20 10.18
C ASP A 32 14.67 3.48 8.72
N ARG A 33 13.72 3.56 7.78
CA ARG A 33 14.00 3.74 6.34
C ARG A 33 13.18 4.88 5.73
N GLU A 34 13.81 5.63 4.84
CA GLU A 34 13.13 6.68 4.09
C GLU A 34 12.18 6.08 3.04
N PHE A 35 12.64 5.05 2.32
CA PHE A 35 11.93 4.36 1.23
C PHE A 35 11.75 2.86 1.49
N ALA A 36 10.85 2.22 0.76
CA ALA A 36 10.47 0.83 0.96
C ALA A 36 11.64 -0.16 0.83
N ALA A 37 12.65 0.17 0.01
CA ALA A 37 13.83 -0.65 -0.25
C ALA A 37 15.14 -0.07 0.32
N GLY A 38 15.07 0.88 1.28
CA GLY A 38 16.23 1.52 1.89
C GLY A 38 16.24 3.03 1.68
N ASP A 39 17.40 3.58 1.29
CA ASP A 39 17.63 5.04 1.26
C ASP A 39 17.40 5.65 -0.13
N THR A 40 17.03 4.84 -1.12
CA THR A 40 16.79 5.30 -2.49
C THR A 40 15.39 4.97 -2.95
N TYR A 41 14.71 5.97 -3.52
CA TYR A 41 13.42 5.80 -4.17
C TYR A 41 13.51 4.79 -5.31
N SER A 42 12.59 3.82 -5.33
CA SER A 42 12.67 2.66 -6.22
C SER A 42 11.31 2.23 -6.77
N VAL A 43 11.31 1.16 -7.56
CA VAL A 43 10.07 0.51 -8.02
C VAL A 43 9.21 0.01 -6.85
N ALA A 44 9.81 -0.37 -5.72
CA ALA A 44 9.06 -0.79 -4.55
C ALA A 44 8.16 0.34 -4.02
N ASP A 45 8.66 1.58 -4.09
CA ASP A 45 7.92 2.77 -3.67
C ASP A 45 6.76 3.10 -4.59
N ILE A 46 7.01 3.03 -5.90
CA ILE A 46 5.98 3.21 -6.92
C ILE A 46 4.87 2.18 -6.75
N THR A 47 5.23 0.90 -6.62
CA THR A 47 4.26 -0.19 -6.45
C THR A 47 3.46 -0.02 -5.18
N GLY A 48 4.10 0.30 -4.06
CA GLY A 48 3.40 0.45 -2.79
C GLY A 48 2.51 1.70 -2.72
N LEU A 49 2.92 2.82 -3.33
CA LEU A 49 2.08 4.01 -3.48
C LEU A 49 0.76 3.66 -4.18
N ILE A 50 0.85 3.02 -5.35
CA ILE A 50 -0.33 2.61 -6.12
C ILE A 50 -1.15 1.57 -5.34
N ALA A 51 -0.50 0.64 -4.63
CA ALA A 51 -1.20 -0.35 -3.83
C ALA A 51 -2.05 0.29 -2.72
N ILE A 52 -1.54 1.30 -2.02
CA ILE A 52 -2.29 2.04 -0.99
C ILE A 52 -3.47 2.80 -1.63
N ASP A 53 -3.27 3.47 -2.75
CA ASP A 53 -4.34 4.22 -3.44
C ASP A 53 -5.49 3.28 -3.89
N PHE A 54 -5.16 2.05 -4.30
CA PHE A 54 -6.13 1.01 -4.68
C PHE A 54 -6.83 0.33 -3.50
N MET A 55 -6.44 0.61 -2.25
CA MET A 55 -7.17 0.10 -1.08
C MET A 55 -8.57 0.69 -0.96
N LYS A 56 -8.79 1.91 -1.47
CA LYS A 56 -10.09 2.59 -1.42
C LYS A 56 -11.17 1.80 -2.20
N PRO A 57 -10.98 1.41 -3.47
CA PRO A 57 -11.87 0.48 -4.16
C PRO A 57 -12.07 -0.85 -3.43
N ALA A 58 -11.02 -1.40 -2.81
CA ALA A 58 -11.07 -2.64 -2.03
C ALA A 58 -11.77 -2.50 -0.67
N ARG A 59 -12.17 -1.29 -0.27
CA ARG A 59 -12.76 -0.95 1.03
C ARG A 59 -11.85 -1.33 2.21
N ILE A 60 -10.53 -1.25 2.00
CA ILE A 60 -9.51 -1.44 3.02
C ILE A 60 -9.04 -0.04 3.44
N LYS A 61 -8.90 0.18 4.74
CA LYS A 61 -8.31 1.41 5.29
C LYS A 61 -6.93 1.09 5.84
N VAL A 62 -5.98 2.00 5.60
CA VAL A 62 -4.70 1.96 6.31
C VAL A 62 -4.99 2.22 7.80
N PRO A 63 -4.59 1.32 8.72
CA PRO A 63 -4.75 1.54 10.15
C PRO A 63 -4.01 2.80 10.64
N GLU A 64 -4.60 3.51 11.60
CA GLU A 64 -4.01 4.74 12.16
C GLU A 64 -2.71 4.49 12.95
N ASP A 65 -2.51 3.25 13.43
CA ASP A 65 -1.28 2.82 14.11
C ASP A 65 -0.10 2.61 13.14
N CYS A 66 -0.34 2.61 11.82
CA CYS A 66 0.70 2.51 10.79
C CYS A 66 1.26 3.90 10.41
N ALA A 67 1.81 4.62 11.40
CA ALA A 67 2.25 6.00 11.26
C ALA A 67 3.39 6.20 10.24
N ASN A 68 4.31 5.24 10.12
CA ASN A 68 5.42 5.32 9.18
C ASN A 68 4.96 5.10 7.74
N VAL A 69 3.99 4.19 7.54
CA VAL A 69 3.33 4.02 6.23
C VAL A 69 2.60 5.31 5.82
N LEU A 70 1.87 5.93 6.75
CA LEU A 70 1.15 7.18 6.47
C LEU A 70 2.11 8.33 6.13
N ARG A 71 3.21 8.48 6.88
CA ARG A 71 4.29 9.43 6.58
C ARG A 71 4.84 9.20 5.17
N TRP A 72 5.22 7.96 4.89
CA TRP A 72 5.82 7.56 3.63
C TRP A 72 4.87 7.78 2.45
N HIS A 73 3.61 7.35 2.55
CA HIS A 73 2.59 7.58 1.52
C HIS A 73 2.40 9.06 1.23
N SER A 74 2.25 9.89 2.27
CA SER A 74 2.12 11.35 2.11
C SER A 74 3.33 11.97 1.40
N ALA A 75 4.55 11.57 1.76
CA ALA A 75 5.77 12.04 1.12
C ALA A 75 5.81 11.64 -0.37
N LEU A 76 5.48 10.38 -0.69
CA LEU A 76 5.46 9.90 -2.07
C LEU A 76 4.38 10.57 -2.93
N SER A 77 3.17 10.73 -2.40
CA SER A 77 2.05 11.42 -3.08
C SER A 77 2.34 12.89 -3.36
N SER A 78 3.23 13.53 -2.58
CA SER A 78 3.61 14.94 -2.80
C SER A 78 4.58 15.15 -3.97
N ARG A 79 5.17 14.07 -4.51
CA ARG A 79 6.14 14.16 -5.60
C ARG A 79 5.42 14.60 -6.89
N PRO A 80 6.00 15.50 -7.71
CA PRO A 80 5.39 15.92 -8.98
C PRO A 80 5.05 14.75 -9.91
N SER A 81 5.87 13.69 -9.89
CA SER A 81 5.65 12.48 -10.69
C SER A 81 4.41 11.67 -10.27
N ALA A 82 3.90 11.84 -9.04
CA ALA A 82 2.72 11.13 -8.56
C ALA A 82 1.41 11.70 -9.13
N ALA A 83 1.44 12.93 -9.64
CA ALA A 83 0.29 13.61 -10.26
C ALA A 83 0.40 13.69 -11.80
N ALA A 84 1.44 13.10 -12.38
CA ALA A 84 1.74 13.16 -13.81
C ALA A 84 0.81 12.28 -14.66
#